data_AF-A0A7X8R8Z0-F1
#
_entry.id   AF-A0A7X8R8Z0-F1
#
_cell.length_a   1.000
_cell.length_b   1.000
_cell.length_c   1.000
_cell.angle_alpha   90.00
_cell.angle_beta   90.00
_cell.angle_gamma   90.00
#
_symmetry.space_group_name_H-M   'P 1'
#
loop_
_entity.id
_entity.type
_entity.pdbx_description
1 polymer ?
#
loop_
_entity_poly.entity_id
_entity_poly.type
_entity_poly.pdbx_seq_one_letter_code
_entity_poly.pdbx_strand_id
1 'polypeptide(L)' 'MSNLVYDILEDQIKSEIDKNIRDKGIKIHDVSIDVDTNLNIKVVLVSNEWEFKNIS' A
#
# COMPACT_ATOMS: atom_id res chain seq x y z
N MET A 1 -12.43 -14.67 -7.52
CA MET A 1 -13.10 -13.96 -8.63
C MET A 1 -12.70 -12.51 -8.48
N SER A 2 -11.87 -11.94 -9.37
CA SER A 2 -11.48 -10.53 -9.21
C SER A 2 -12.74 -9.68 -9.36
N ASN A 3 -12.96 -8.79 -8.41
CA ASN A 3 -14.11 -7.90 -8.42
C ASN A 3 -13.58 -6.56 -8.90
N LEU A 4 -13.91 -6.21 -10.14
CA LEU A 4 -13.45 -5.01 -10.83
C LEU A 4 -13.56 -3.73 -9.97
N VAL A 5 -14.58 -3.64 -9.11
CA VAL A 5 -14.75 -2.50 -8.20
C VAL A 5 -13.63 -2.42 -7.17
N TYR A 6 -13.22 -3.56 -6.60
CA TYR A 6 -12.14 -3.59 -5.62
C TYR A 6 -10.77 -3.46 -6.27
N ASP A 7 -10.59 -3.98 -7.48
CA ASP A 7 -9.37 -3.76 -8.27
C ASP A 7 -9.19 -2.24 -8.55
N ILE A 8 -10.26 -1.54 -8.95
CA ILE A 8 -10.23 -0.07 -9.14
C ILE A 8 -9.94 0.66 -7.83
N LEU A 9 -10.56 0.23 -6.72
CA LEU A 9 -10.33 0.85 -5.41
C LEU A 9 -8.88 0.68 -4.96
N GLU A 10 -8.30 -0.51 -5.15
CA GLU A 10 -6.91 -0.80 -4.83
C GLU A 10 -5.96 0.12 -5.61
N ASP A 11 -6.19 0.27 -6.92
CA ASP A 11 -5.38 1.16 -7.77
C ASP A 11 -5.50 2.63 -7.37
N GLN A 12 -6.70 3.09 -7.01
CA GLN A 12 -6.91 4.46 -6.51
C GLN A 12 -6.18 4.71 -5.20
N ILE A 13 -6.25 3.76 -4.25
CA ILE A 13 -5.52 3.84 -2.98
C ILE A 13 -4.02 3.90 -3.23
N LYS A 14 -3.48 3.00 -4.09
CA LYS A 14 -2.06 3.00 -4.45
C LYS A 14 -1.66 4.34 -5.06
N SER A 15 -2.42 4.84 -6.03
CA SER A 15 -2.13 6.11 -6.71
C SER A 15 -2.12 7.30 -5.75
N GLU A 16 -3.09 7.38 -4.85
CA GLU A 16 -3.20 8.50 -3.92
C GLU A 16 -2.09 8.48 -2.87
N ILE A 17 -1.80 7.30 -2.31
CA ILE A 17 -0.71 7.17 -1.34
C ILE A 17 0.63 7.48 -2.00
N ASP A 18 0.93 6.90 -3.15
CA ASP A 18 2.20 7.08 -3.86
C ASP A 18 2.49 8.57 -4.15
N LYS A 19 1.50 9.32 -4.64
CA LYS A 19 1.62 10.78 -4.87
C LYS A 19 2.04 11.54 -3.61
N ASN A 20 1.53 11.14 -2.45
CA ASN A 20 1.77 11.84 -1.18
C ASN A 20 3.08 11.44 -0.49
N ILE A 21 3.63 10.26 -0.82
CA ILE A 21 4.83 9.71 -0.16
C ILE A 21 6.07 9.62 -1.05
N ARG A 22 5.94 9.84 -2.36
CA ARG A 22 7.04 9.69 -3.35
C ARG A 22 8.34 10.38 -2.94
N ASP A 23 8.26 11.59 -2.39
CA ASP A 23 9.44 12.38 -2.02
C ASP A 23 9.89 12.14 -0.57
N LYS A 24 9.26 11.20 0.14
CA LYS A 24 9.53 10.89 1.56
C LYS A 24 10.42 9.67 1.77
N GLY A 25 10.89 9.03 0.69
CA GLY A 25 11.67 7.78 0.80
C GLY A 25 10.87 6.58 1.33
N ILE A 26 9.54 6.65 1.25
CA ILE A 26 8.60 5.59 1.64
C ILE A 26 8.01 4.99 0.37
N LYS A 27 7.81 3.67 0.35
CA LYS A 27 7.18 2.94 -0.75
C LYS A 27 6.02 2.09 -0.23
N ILE A 28 5.04 1.88 -1.10
CA ILE A 28 3.98 0.89 -0.86
C ILE A 28 4.56 -0.50 -1.11
N HIS A 29 4.47 -1.37 -0.12
CA HIS A 29 4.87 -2.78 -0.24
C HIS A 29 3.70 -3.67 -0.64
N ASP A 30 2.55 -3.46 -0.01
CA ASP A 30 1.35 -4.26 -0.24
C ASP A 30 0.08 -3.44 0.03
N VAL A 31 -0.98 -3.73 -0.73
CA VAL A 31 -2.35 -3.26 -0.47
C VAL A 31 -3.26 -4.45 -0.66
N SER A 32 -4.07 -4.76 0.35
CA SER A 32 -5.04 -5.84 0.30
C SER A 32 -6.42 -5.36 0.75
N ILE A 33 -7.44 -5.82 0.05
CA ILE A 33 -8.85 -5.53 0.32
C ILE A 33 -9.54 -6.86 0.61
N ASP A 34 -10.17 -6.95 1.77
CA ASP A 34 -11.03 -8.06 2.19
C ASP A 34 -12.45 -7.52 2.40
N VAL A 35 -13.44 -8.23 1.88
CA VAL A 35 -14.85 -7.82 1.81
C VAL A 35 -15.80 -8.92 2.29
N ASP A 36 -15.29 -10.00 2.87
CA ASP A 36 -16.08 -11.19 3.20
C ASP A 36 -17.16 -10.91 4.26
N THR A 37 -16.98 -9.89 5.10
CA THR A 37 -17.99 -9.48 6.10
C THR A 37 -18.10 -7.97 6.25
N ASN A 38 -16.98 -7.25 6.11
CA ASN A 38 -16.89 -5.79 6.11
C ASN A 38 -15.79 -5.37 5.12
N LEU A 39 -15.78 -4.10 4.71
CA LEU A 39 -14.67 -3.54 3.92
C LEU A 39 -13.44 -3.33 4.81
N ASN A 40 -12.49 -4.25 4.72
CA ASN A 40 -11.20 -4.18 5.39
C ASN A 40 -10.12 -3.84 4.36
N ILE A 41 -9.36 -2.78 4.63
CA ILE A 41 -8.28 -2.32 3.77
C ILE A 41 -6.99 -2.34 4.59
N LYS A 42 -6.01 -3.13 4.14
CA LYS A 42 -4.68 -3.17 4.73
C LYS A 42 -3.68 -2.56 3.77
N VAL A 43 -2.88 -1.62 4.26
CA VAL A 43 -1.79 -0.98 3.52
C VAL A 43 -0.48 -1.19 4.28
N VAL A 44 0.54 -1.73 3.61
CA VAL A 44 1.88 -1.91 4.15
C VAL A 44 2.82 -0.92 3.47
N LEU A 45 3.44 -0.05 4.28
CA LEU A 45 4.42 0.93 3.83
C LEU A 45 5.80 0.59 4.39
N VAL A 46 6.83 0.74 3.56
CA VAL A 46 8.23 0.55 3.95
C VAL A 46 9.02 1.81 3.69
N SER A 47 9.87 2.21 4.62
CA SER A 47 10.77 3.36 4.46
C SER A 47 12.19 2.87 4.19
N ASN A 48 12.85 3.46 3.19
CA ASN A 48 14.27 3.23 2.92
C ASN A 48 15.16 3.65 4.10
N GLU A 49 14.67 4.47 5.04
CA GLU A 49 15.43 4.83 6.26
C GLU A 49 15.70 3.63 7.18
N TRP A 50 14.97 2.52 7.03
CA TRP A 50 15.21 1.28 7.78
C TRP A 50 16.13 0.28 7.08
N GLU A 51 16.39 0.40 5.77
CA GLU A 51 17.29 -0.52 5.06
C GLU A 51 18.78 -0.31 5.44
N PHE A 52 19.13 0.78 6.13
CA PHE A 52 20.52 1.13 6.49
C PHE A 52 20.91 0.91 7.97
N LYS A 53 20.07 0.27 8.81
CA LYS A 53 20.38 0.11 10.25
C LYS A 53 20.74 -1.30 10.75
N ASN A 54 20.86 -2.30 9.88
CA ASN A 54 21.18 -3.68 10.33
C ASN A 54 22.28 -4.41 9.54
N ILE A 55 23.23 -3.68 8.95
CA ILE A 55 24.49 -4.30 8.50
C ILE A 55 25.65 -3.46 9.05
N SER A 56 26.08 -3.79 10.26
CA SER A 56 27.33 -3.34 10.90
C SER A 56 28.05 -4.57 11.41
#